data_AF-A0A7Y2EKY1-F1
#
_entry.id   AF-A0A7Y2EKY1-F1
#
_cell.length_a   1.000
_cell.length_b   1.000
_cell.length_c   1.000
_cell.angle_alpha   90.00
_cell.angle_beta   90.00
_cell.angle_gamma   90.00
#
_symmetry.space_group_name_H-M   'P 1'
#
loop_
_entity.id
_entity.type
_entity.pdbx_description
1 polymer ?
#
loop_
_entity_poly.entity_id
_entity_poly.type
_entity_poly.pdbx_seq_one_letter_code
_entity_poly.pdbx_strand_id
1 'polypeptide(L)'
;MKFEFKFLSVWLFLFGLLCSINLYAQDYERVDATIQLYPDRFKSAEELSRFIERDFTSEENKVRAIYGWIINNVAYEPEEYEKFNFNFKNFRERNEKEEKTRKKVIARTLQKGVAVCEGYAMLFERLCELQGISNYLVRGDIKSNFNDIGRSFKNSHMWNVAVIDGVFIRSHLGSWKIQR
;
A
#
# COMPACT_ATOMS: atom_id res chain seq x y z
N MET A 1 29.02 33.53 -38.89
CA MET A 1 27.60 33.45 -38.46
C MET A 1 27.07 32.00 -38.34
N LYS A 2 27.87 31.04 -37.81
CA LYS A 2 27.44 29.64 -37.58
C LYS A 2 27.45 29.22 -36.09
N PHE A 3 27.95 30.11 -35.22
CA PHE A 3 28.18 29.81 -33.81
C PHE A 3 26.90 29.96 -32.96
N GLU A 4 26.08 30.98 -33.27
CA GLU A 4 24.79 31.26 -32.61
C GLU A 4 23.76 30.12 -32.73
N PHE A 5 23.69 29.46 -33.90
CA PHE A 5 22.72 28.39 -34.13
C PHE A 5 22.96 27.13 -33.28
N LYS A 6 24.22 26.86 -32.89
CA LYS A 6 24.57 25.71 -32.05
C LYS A 6 24.07 25.88 -30.62
N PHE A 7 24.17 27.09 -30.05
CA PHE A 7 23.69 27.36 -28.69
C PHE A 7 22.17 27.30 -28.59
N LEU A 8 21.45 27.78 -29.62
CA LEU A 8 20.00 27.69 -29.69
C LEU A 8 19.51 26.23 -29.78
N SER A 9 20.21 25.40 -30.57
CA SER A 9 19.88 23.96 -30.66
C SER A 9 20.14 23.19 -29.37
N VAL A 10 21.16 23.56 -28.60
CA VAL A 10 21.46 22.95 -27.29
C VAL A 10 20.40 23.33 -26.25
N TRP A 11 19.95 24.59 -26.26
CA TRP A 11 18.87 25.05 -25.38
C TRP A 11 17.51 24.42 -25.71
N LEU A 12 17.17 24.27 -26.99
CA LEU A 12 15.96 23.55 -27.41
C LEU A 12 16.00 22.06 -27.02
N PHE A 13 17.17 21.44 -27.07
CA PHE A 13 17.35 20.05 -26.64
C PHE A 13 17.25 19.89 -25.11
N LEU A 14 17.86 20.80 -24.33
CA LEU A 14 17.73 20.86 -22.87
C LEU A 14 16.29 21.16 -22.42
N PHE A 15 15.57 22.04 -23.13
CA PHE A 15 14.17 22.34 -22.85
C PHE A 15 13.25 21.14 -23.16
N GLY A 16 13.51 20.42 -24.26
CA GLY A 16 12.79 19.18 -24.58
C GLY A 16 12.99 18.08 -23.53
N LEU A 17 14.21 17.95 -22.98
CA LEU A 17 14.53 16.97 -21.94
C LEU A 17 13.76 17.24 -20.62
N LEU A 18 13.50 18.51 -20.30
CA LEU A 18 12.77 18.93 -19.10
C LEU A 18 11.24 18.74 -19.21
N CYS A 19 10.68 18.63 -20.42
CA CYS A 19 9.25 18.36 -20.59
C CYS A 19 8.89 16.88 -20.40
N SER A 20 9.78 15.94 -20.74
CA SER A 20 9.49 14.50 -20.71
C SER A 20 9.36 13.90 -19.30
N ILE A 21 9.95 14.55 -18.27
CA ILE A 21 9.93 14.04 -16.89
C ILE A 21 8.57 14.21 -16.18
N ASN A 22 7.59 14.90 -16.79
CA ASN A 22 6.31 15.22 -16.15
C ASN A 22 5.19 14.22 -16.44
N LEU A 23 5.34 13.28 -17.39
CA LEU A 23 4.23 12.40 -17.80
C LEU A 23 3.77 11.44 -16.70
N TYR A 24 4.70 10.90 -15.90
CA TYR A 24 4.37 9.91 -14.85
C TYR A 24 3.85 10.56 -13.55
N ALA A 25 4.39 11.71 -13.15
CA ALA A 25 3.97 12.38 -11.91
C ALA A 25 2.51 12.90 -11.98
N GLN A 26 2.08 13.31 -13.17
CA GLN A 26 0.72 13.84 -13.39
C GLN A 26 -0.37 12.76 -13.26
N ASP A 27 -0.06 11.48 -13.50
CA ASP A 27 -1.05 10.40 -13.36
C ASP A 27 -1.34 10.08 -11.88
N TYR A 28 -0.32 10.09 -11.02
CA TYR A 28 -0.51 9.85 -9.59
C TYR A 28 -1.25 10.99 -8.89
N GLU A 29 -1.01 12.25 -9.25
CA GLU A 29 -1.78 13.39 -8.71
C GLU A 29 -3.28 13.22 -8.99
N ARG A 30 -3.64 12.74 -10.20
CA ARG A 30 -5.02 12.45 -10.58
C ARG A 30 -5.62 11.33 -9.73
N VAL A 31 -4.87 10.22 -9.53
CA VAL A 31 -5.32 9.11 -8.68
C VAL A 31 -5.57 9.61 -7.25
N ASP A 32 -4.60 10.33 -6.70
CA ASP A 32 -4.64 10.84 -5.32
C ASP A 32 -5.80 11.83 -5.11
N ALA A 33 -6.06 12.72 -6.08
CA ALA A 33 -7.19 13.64 -6.03
C ALA A 33 -8.54 12.89 -6.12
N THR A 34 -8.61 11.82 -6.90
CA THR A 34 -9.84 11.03 -7.08
C THR A 34 -10.21 10.27 -5.80
N ILE A 35 -9.23 9.62 -5.16
CA ILE A 35 -9.49 8.85 -3.93
C ILE A 35 -9.86 9.72 -2.73
N GLN A 36 -9.53 11.02 -2.74
CA GLN A 36 -9.99 11.97 -1.72
C GLN A 36 -11.51 12.18 -1.73
N LEU A 37 -12.18 11.85 -2.84
CA LEU A 37 -13.64 11.93 -2.96
C LEU A 37 -14.34 10.67 -2.44
N TYR A 38 -13.60 9.64 -2.05
CA TYR A 38 -14.18 8.40 -1.54
C TYR A 38 -14.65 8.61 -0.09
N PRO A 39 -15.63 7.81 0.37
CA PRO A 39 -15.88 7.66 1.80
C PRO A 39 -14.60 7.34 2.57
N ASP A 40 -14.48 7.90 3.76
CA ASP A 40 -13.39 7.62 4.68
C ASP A 40 -13.55 6.24 5.36
N ARG A 41 -14.75 5.66 5.34
CA ARG A 41 -15.10 4.37 5.93
C ARG A 41 -15.96 3.53 4.99
N PHE A 42 -15.73 2.23 5.01
CA PHE A 42 -16.50 1.25 4.24
C PHE A 42 -16.94 0.08 5.12
N LYS A 43 -18.04 -0.58 4.75
CA LYS A 43 -18.52 -1.76 5.48
C LYS A 43 -17.68 -2.99 5.16
N SER A 44 -17.19 -3.09 3.92
CA SER A 44 -16.37 -4.22 3.46
C SER A 44 -15.33 -3.79 2.41
N ALA A 45 -14.31 -4.64 2.20
CA ALA A 45 -13.27 -4.39 1.21
C ALA A 45 -13.84 -4.41 -0.22
N GLU A 46 -14.88 -5.19 -0.46
CA GLU A 46 -15.58 -5.27 -1.74
C GLU A 46 -16.26 -3.95 -2.11
N GLU A 47 -16.78 -3.18 -1.14
CA GLU A 47 -17.33 -1.85 -1.41
C GLU A 47 -16.24 -0.90 -1.91
N LEU A 48 -15.13 -0.79 -1.18
CA LEU A 48 -13.99 0.04 -1.60
C LEU A 48 -13.41 -0.42 -2.95
N SER A 49 -13.28 -1.73 -3.15
CA SER A 49 -12.79 -2.32 -4.39
C SER A 49 -13.63 -1.92 -5.61
N ARG A 50 -14.96 -1.83 -5.47
CA ARG A 50 -15.82 -1.39 -6.58
C ARG A 50 -15.61 0.07 -6.96
N PHE A 51 -15.29 0.95 -6.01
CA PHE A 51 -14.95 2.33 -6.32
C PHE A 51 -13.65 2.39 -7.13
N ILE A 52 -12.63 1.66 -6.69
CA ILE A 52 -11.32 1.58 -7.35
C ILE A 52 -11.46 0.99 -8.76
N GLU A 53 -12.20 -0.09 -8.92
CA GLU A 53 -12.44 -0.74 -10.22
C GLU A 53 -13.19 0.17 -11.20
N ARG A 54 -14.12 0.99 -10.71
CA ARG A 54 -14.88 1.94 -11.53
C ARG A 54 -13.98 3.06 -12.07
N ASP A 55 -13.08 3.59 -11.24
CA ASP A 55 -12.34 4.81 -11.54
C ASP A 55 -10.97 4.55 -12.19
N PHE A 56 -10.41 3.34 -12.04
CA PHE A 56 -9.07 3.00 -12.52
C PHE A 56 -9.05 1.67 -13.27
N THR A 57 -8.35 1.65 -14.41
CA THR A 57 -8.22 0.48 -15.27
C THR A 57 -6.86 -0.21 -15.16
N SER A 58 -5.76 0.56 -15.12
CA SER A 58 -4.40 0.01 -15.02
C SER A 58 -4.11 -0.54 -13.62
N GLU A 59 -3.33 -1.62 -13.55
CA GLU A 59 -2.90 -2.21 -12.28
C GLU A 59 -2.12 -1.20 -11.42
N GLU A 60 -1.27 -0.39 -12.06
CA GLU A 60 -0.51 0.68 -11.41
C GLU A 60 -1.40 1.68 -10.67
N ASN A 61 -2.41 2.24 -11.35
CA ASN A 61 -3.30 3.22 -10.75
C ASN A 61 -4.21 2.59 -9.68
N LYS A 62 -4.60 1.32 -9.86
CA LYS A 62 -5.31 0.57 -8.83
C LYS A 62 -4.46 0.37 -7.58
N VAL A 63 -3.19 -0.03 -7.73
CA VAL A 63 -2.27 -0.15 -6.58
C VAL A 63 -2.04 1.20 -5.90
N ARG A 64 -1.84 2.28 -6.67
CA ARG A 64 -1.70 3.63 -6.12
C ARG A 64 -2.95 4.04 -5.35
N ALA A 65 -4.14 3.79 -5.89
CA ALA A 65 -5.41 4.10 -5.24
C ALA A 65 -5.60 3.30 -3.93
N ILE A 66 -5.31 1.99 -3.94
CA ILE A 66 -5.37 1.14 -2.74
C ILE A 66 -4.42 1.69 -1.67
N TYR A 67 -3.15 1.89 -2.02
CA TYR A 67 -2.14 2.41 -1.11
C TYR A 67 -2.53 3.77 -0.55
N GLY A 68 -2.83 4.71 -1.45
CA GLY A 68 -3.18 6.09 -1.11
C GLY A 68 -4.42 6.17 -0.21
N TRP A 69 -5.45 5.39 -0.50
CA TRP A 69 -6.67 5.41 0.31
C TRP A 69 -6.38 4.88 1.72
N ILE A 70 -5.62 3.78 1.85
CA ILE A 70 -5.28 3.22 3.15
C ILE A 70 -4.50 4.23 4.00
N ILE A 71 -3.44 4.85 3.47
CA ILE A 71 -2.59 5.76 4.25
C ILE A 71 -3.31 7.06 4.65
N ASN A 72 -4.33 7.47 3.88
CA ASN A 72 -5.10 8.68 4.16
C ASN A 72 -6.22 8.44 5.17
N ASN A 73 -6.70 7.20 5.30
CA ASN A 73 -7.92 6.89 6.07
C ASN A 73 -7.70 5.97 7.27
N VAL A 74 -6.54 5.31 7.36
CA VAL A 74 -6.19 4.40 8.45
C VAL A 74 -5.03 4.98 9.26
N ALA A 75 -5.28 5.25 10.54
CA ALA A 75 -4.26 5.70 11.49
C ALA A 75 -3.59 4.51 12.18
N TYR A 76 -2.31 4.68 12.55
CA TYR A 76 -1.60 3.66 13.30
C TYR A 76 -2.00 3.72 14.78
N GLU A 77 -2.49 2.61 15.34
CA GLU A 77 -2.95 2.52 16.73
C GLU A 77 -2.33 1.29 17.43
N PRO A 78 -1.29 1.46 18.26
CA PRO A 78 -0.60 0.35 18.93
C PRO A 78 -1.52 -0.54 19.77
N GLU A 79 -2.60 0.00 20.36
CA GLU A 79 -3.56 -0.78 21.16
C GLU A 79 -4.32 -1.84 20.35
N GLU A 80 -4.24 -1.81 19.02
CA GLU A 80 -4.83 -2.83 18.14
C GLU A 80 -4.11 -4.18 18.20
N TYR A 81 -2.83 -4.22 18.65
CA TYR A 81 -2.06 -5.47 18.75
C TYR A 81 -2.72 -6.54 19.63
N GLU A 82 -3.41 -6.13 20.69
CA GLU A 82 -3.95 -7.06 21.69
C GLU A 82 -5.35 -7.59 21.33
N LYS A 83 -6.03 -6.96 20.36
CA LYS A 83 -7.48 -7.19 20.12
C LYS A 83 -7.82 -8.49 19.39
N PHE A 84 -6.85 -9.12 18.74
CA PHE A 84 -7.08 -10.27 17.85
C PHE A 84 -6.27 -11.53 18.18
N ASN A 85 -5.73 -11.61 19.38
CA ASN A 85 -5.04 -12.82 19.86
C ASN A 85 -6.02 -13.99 20.00
N PHE A 86 -5.69 -15.15 19.42
CA PHE A 86 -6.46 -16.38 19.59
C PHE A 86 -5.55 -17.59 19.81
N ASN A 87 -6.01 -18.51 20.66
CA ASN A 87 -5.38 -19.82 20.89
C ASN A 87 -6.04 -20.90 20.01
N PHE A 88 -5.27 -21.89 19.57
CA PHE A 88 -5.75 -23.01 18.76
C PHE A 88 -5.16 -24.34 19.27
N LYS A 89 -5.89 -25.46 19.08
CA LYS A 89 -5.48 -26.79 19.54
C LYS A 89 -4.89 -27.66 18.42
N ASN A 90 -5.24 -27.41 17.17
CA ASN A 90 -4.74 -28.15 16.00
C ASN A 90 -4.68 -27.30 14.73
N PHE A 91 -4.04 -27.82 13.67
CA PHE A 91 -3.78 -27.08 12.41
C PHE A 91 -5.04 -26.69 11.63
N ARG A 92 -6.10 -27.51 11.62
CA ARG A 92 -7.34 -27.18 10.89
C ARG A 92 -8.09 -26.05 11.59
N GLU A 93 -8.23 -26.15 12.91
CA GLU A 93 -8.82 -25.11 13.75
C GLU A 93 -8.03 -23.80 13.65
N ARG A 94 -6.69 -23.90 13.54
CA ARG A 94 -5.82 -22.75 13.29
C ARG A 94 -6.19 -22.04 12.00
N ASN A 95 -6.27 -22.75 10.87
CA ASN A 95 -6.54 -22.14 9.57
C ASN A 95 -7.92 -21.45 9.54
N GLU A 96 -8.95 -22.11 10.07
CA GLU A 96 -10.30 -21.53 10.13
C GLU A 96 -10.38 -20.30 11.05
N LYS A 97 -9.66 -20.33 12.18
CA LYS A 97 -9.54 -19.17 13.08
C LYS A 97 -8.74 -18.04 12.44
N GLU A 98 -7.66 -18.35 11.73
CA GLU A 98 -6.85 -17.35 11.01
C GLU A 98 -7.68 -16.62 9.97
N GLU A 99 -8.48 -17.33 9.17
CA GLU A 99 -9.36 -16.70 8.18
C GLU A 99 -10.43 -15.81 8.82
N LYS A 100 -11.10 -16.30 9.87
CA LYS A 100 -12.10 -15.51 10.61
C LYS A 100 -11.48 -14.27 11.25
N THR A 101 -10.30 -14.41 11.84
CA THR A 101 -9.56 -13.29 12.44
C THR A 101 -9.14 -12.28 11.37
N ARG A 102 -8.61 -12.73 10.24
CA ARG A 102 -8.27 -11.88 9.09
C ARG A 102 -9.47 -11.06 8.62
N LYS A 103 -10.64 -11.68 8.43
CA LYS A 103 -11.88 -10.97 8.06
C LYS A 103 -12.27 -9.91 9.08
N LYS A 104 -12.15 -10.21 10.39
CA LYS A 104 -12.44 -9.25 11.46
C LYS A 104 -11.45 -8.08 11.49
N VAL A 105 -10.16 -8.35 11.31
CA VAL A 105 -9.10 -7.33 11.24
C VAL A 105 -9.36 -6.39 10.08
N ILE A 106 -9.64 -6.91 8.88
CA ILE A 106 -9.95 -6.10 7.69
C ILE A 106 -11.19 -5.25 7.92
N ALA A 107 -12.29 -5.85 8.40
CA ALA A 107 -13.52 -5.13 8.68
C ALA A 107 -13.32 -4.02 9.72
N ARG A 108 -12.59 -4.30 10.80
CA ARG A 108 -12.27 -3.29 11.82
C ARG A 108 -11.41 -2.17 11.26
N THR A 109 -10.41 -2.49 10.44
CA THR A 109 -9.54 -1.50 9.78
C THR A 109 -10.38 -0.54 8.95
N LEU A 110 -11.29 -1.05 8.11
CA LEU A 110 -12.16 -0.23 7.26
C LEU A 110 -13.19 0.60 8.03
N GLN A 111 -13.76 0.05 9.10
CA GLN A 111 -14.86 0.68 9.84
C GLN A 111 -14.38 1.65 10.91
N LYS A 112 -13.22 1.40 11.53
CA LYS A 112 -12.63 2.27 12.56
C LYS A 112 -11.58 3.22 12.00
N GLY A 113 -10.93 2.86 10.89
CA GLY A 113 -9.81 3.63 10.34
C GLY A 113 -8.60 3.62 11.28
N VAL A 114 -8.37 2.50 11.99
CA VAL A 114 -7.19 2.29 12.82
C VAL A 114 -6.66 0.88 12.64
N ALA A 115 -5.34 0.71 12.66
CA ALA A 115 -4.69 -0.59 12.55
C ALA A 115 -3.24 -0.57 13.05
N VAL A 116 -2.70 -1.78 13.25
CA VAL A 116 -1.24 -2.07 13.27
C VAL A 116 -0.84 -2.75 11.96
N CYS A 117 0.43 -3.14 11.80
CA CYS A 117 0.96 -3.67 10.54
C CYS A 117 0.09 -4.79 9.92
N GLU A 118 -0.52 -5.63 10.75
CA GLU A 118 -1.41 -6.69 10.30
C GLU A 118 -2.66 -6.16 9.57
N GLY A 119 -3.29 -5.12 10.10
CA GLY A 119 -4.49 -4.54 9.50
C GLY A 119 -4.21 -3.89 8.15
N TYR A 120 -3.13 -3.11 8.06
CA TYR A 120 -2.69 -2.53 6.80
C TYR A 120 -2.41 -3.61 5.74
N ALA A 121 -1.59 -4.60 6.10
CA ALA A 121 -1.09 -5.56 5.15
C ALA A 121 -2.18 -6.55 4.69
N MET A 122 -3.06 -6.99 5.60
CA MET A 122 -4.20 -7.83 5.24
C MET A 122 -5.24 -7.08 4.40
N LEU A 123 -5.48 -5.79 4.67
CA LEU A 123 -6.40 -4.98 3.88
C LEU A 123 -5.85 -4.74 2.47
N PHE A 124 -4.57 -4.39 2.36
CA PHE A 124 -3.90 -4.21 1.08
C PHE A 124 -3.94 -5.49 0.24
N GLU A 125 -3.56 -6.64 0.83
CA GLU A 125 -3.65 -7.95 0.16
C GLU A 125 -5.06 -8.22 -0.35
N ARG A 126 -6.08 -8.03 0.51
CA ARG A 126 -7.46 -8.30 0.14
C ARG A 126 -7.95 -7.42 -1.02
N LEU A 127 -7.54 -6.16 -1.06
CA LEU A 127 -7.90 -5.26 -2.15
C LEU A 127 -7.16 -5.62 -3.45
N CYS A 128 -5.89 -6.01 -3.39
CA CYS A 128 -5.16 -6.53 -4.55
C CYS A 128 -5.82 -7.80 -5.11
N GLU A 129 -6.17 -8.76 -4.25
CA GLU A 129 -6.90 -9.97 -4.64
C GLU A 129 -8.20 -9.66 -5.39
N LEU A 130 -8.99 -8.71 -4.87
CA LEU A 130 -10.25 -8.28 -5.48
C LEU A 130 -10.06 -7.57 -6.83
N GLN A 131 -8.89 -6.96 -7.05
CA GLN A 131 -8.53 -6.32 -8.32
C GLN A 131 -7.83 -7.26 -9.31
N GLY A 132 -7.57 -8.52 -8.92
CA GLY A 132 -6.82 -9.48 -9.74
C GLY A 132 -5.31 -9.23 -9.78
N ILE A 133 -4.78 -8.42 -8.85
CA ILE A 133 -3.37 -8.00 -8.83
C ILE A 133 -2.57 -8.98 -7.99
N SER A 134 -1.46 -9.49 -8.53
CA SER A 134 -0.59 -10.41 -7.81
C SER A 134 0.09 -9.72 -6.62
N ASN A 135 -0.05 -10.31 -5.43
CA ASN A 135 0.47 -9.77 -4.19
C ASN A 135 0.95 -10.89 -3.26
N TYR A 136 2.04 -10.62 -2.54
CA TYR A 136 2.58 -11.50 -1.51
C TYR A 136 2.57 -10.81 -0.15
N LEU A 137 1.87 -11.40 0.81
CA LEU A 137 1.96 -11.03 2.22
C LEU A 137 3.23 -11.61 2.84
N VAL A 138 4.11 -10.73 3.31
CA VAL A 138 5.40 -11.08 3.89
C VAL A 138 5.38 -10.81 5.39
N ARG A 139 5.76 -11.83 6.16
CA ARG A 139 5.96 -11.75 7.60
C ARG A 139 7.44 -11.72 7.91
N GLY A 140 7.88 -10.80 8.75
CA GLY A 140 9.29 -10.64 9.03
C GLY A 140 9.61 -9.87 10.30
N ASP A 141 10.85 -9.45 10.38
CA ASP A 141 11.44 -8.85 11.56
C ASP A 141 11.82 -7.39 11.28
N ILE A 142 11.43 -6.49 12.18
CA ILE A 142 11.87 -5.10 12.16
C ILE A 142 12.87 -4.88 13.29
N LYS A 143 14.04 -4.40 12.93
CA LYS A 143 15.05 -3.92 13.88
C LYS A 143 14.96 -2.40 13.89
N SER A 144 14.23 -1.87 14.87
CA SER A 144 13.87 -0.47 14.93
C SER A 144 14.74 0.30 15.93
N ASN A 145 15.40 -0.41 16.86
CA ASN A 145 16.20 0.18 17.94
C ASN A 145 17.61 -0.42 17.99
N PHE A 146 18.57 0.30 18.58
CA PHE A 146 19.94 -0.20 18.79
C PHE A 146 19.98 -1.51 19.58
N ASN A 147 19.05 -1.70 20.51
CA ASN A 147 18.91 -2.94 21.28
C ASN A 147 18.46 -4.15 20.44
N ASP A 148 18.04 -3.94 19.19
CA ASP A 148 17.71 -5.03 18.25
C ASP A 148 18.96 -5.58 17.53
N ILE A 149 20.13 -4.99 17.73
CA ILE A 149 21.39 -5.50 17.17
C ILE A 149 21.82 -6.72 18.00
N GLY A 150 21.98 -7.87 17.33
CA GLY A 150 22.38 -9.13 17.95
C GLY A 150 21.26 -9.97 18.57
N ARG A 151 20.02 -9.48 18.62
CA ARG A 151 18.88 -10.30 19.06
C ARG A 151 18.48 -11.35 18.01
N SER A 152 17.85 -12.43 18.49
CA SER A 152 17.24 -13.45 17.63
C SER A 152 16.11 -12.88 16.77
N PHE A 153 15.90 -13.51 15.61
CA PHE A 153 14.82 -13.17 14.69
C PHE A 153 13.46 -13.22 15.40
N LYS A 154 12.66 -12.17 15.25
CA LYS A 154 11.29 -12.09 15.77
C LYS A 154 10.35 -11.79 14.62
N ASN A 155 9.32 -12.60 14.45
CA ASN A 155 8.26 -12.31 13.50
C ASN A 155 7.35 -11.22 14.09
N SER A 156 7.77 -9.96 13.96
CA SER A 156 7.18 -8.80 14.62
C SER A 156 6.54 -7.81 13.64
N HIS A 157 6.60 -8.08 12.33
CA HIS A 157 6.08 -7.18 11.32
C HIS A 157 5.48 -7.90 10.12
N MET A 158 4.58 -7.18 9.43
CA MET A 158 3.91 -7.69 8.25
C MET A 158 3.80 -6.60 7.18
N TRP A 159 4.12 -6.93 5.93
CA TRP A 159 4.06 -6.02 4.79
C TRP A 159 3.71 -6.78 3.50
N ASN A 160 3.57 -6.04 2.41
CA ASN A 160 3.15 -6.58 1.12
C ASN A 160 4.19 -6.31 0.02
N VAL A 161 4.16 -7.18 -0.99
CA VAL A 161 4.86 -6.97 -2.27
C VAL A 161 3.84 -7.19 -3.38
N ALA A 162 3.50 -6.14 -4.11
CA ALA A 162 2.64 -6.23 -5.29
C ALA A 162 3.51 -6.39 -6.54
N VAL A 163 3.03 -7.14 -7.53
CA VAL A 163 3.68 -7.30 -8.83
C VAL A 163 2.85 -6.58 -9.87
N ILE A 164 3.45 -5.63 -10.58
CA ILE A 164 2.80 -4.82 -11.62
C ILE A 164 3.64 -4.95 -12.88
N ASP A 165 3.05 -5.40 -14.00
CA ASP A 165 3.76 -5.61 -15.27
C ASP A 165 5.06 -6.45 -15.16
N GLY A 166 5.09 -7.40 -14.21
CA GLY A 166 6.27 -8.23 -13.93
C GLY A 166 7.36 -7.56 -13.08
N VAL A 167 7.13 -6.33 -12.61
CA VAL A 167 8.01 -5.59 -11.70
C VAL A 167 7.50 -5.68 -10.26
N PHE A 168 8.40 -5.96 -9.30
CA PHE A 168 8.07 -6.05 -7.89
C PHE A 168 8.03 -4.66 -7.22
N ILE A 169 6.87 -4.23 -6.74
CA ILE A 169 6.69 -3.04 -5.92
C ILE A 169 6.48 -3.45 -4.46
N ARG A 170 7.35 -2.96 -3.57
CA ARG A 170 7.30 -3.23 -2.13
C ARG A 170 6.44 -2.18 -1.44
N SER A 171 5.34 -2.57 -0.80
CA SER A 171 4.56 -1.71 0.09
C SER A 171 4.93 -1.98 1.56
N HIS A 172 5.81 -1.15 2.13
CA HIS A 172 6.08 -1.10 3.57
C HIS A 172 5.02 -0.22 4.26
N LEU A 173 3.94 -0.83 4.76
CA LEU A 173 2.81 -0.12 5.36
C LEU A 173 2.86 0.01 6.89
N GLY A 174 3.98 -0.32 7.54
CA GLY A 174 4.06 -0.35 9.02
C GLY A 174 5.27 0.39 9.62
N SER A 175 6.05 1.07 8.80
CA SER A 175 7.01 2.08 9.22
C SER A 175 6.98 3.11 8.11
N TRP A 176 6.68 4.37 8.41
CA TRP A 176 7.28 5.57 7.82
C TRP A 176 6.44 6.81 8.13
N LYS A 177 7.05 7.66 8.95
CA LYS A 177 6.91 9.11 8.89
C LYS A 177 7.32 9.56 7.48
N ILE A 178 6.42 10.24 6.78
CA ILE A 178 6.64 11.35 5.85
C ILE A 178 7.89 11.24 4.96
N GLN A 179 7.67 10.97 3.68
CA GLN A 179 8.16 11.87 2.64
C GLN A 179 6.97 12.15 1.71
N ARG A 180 6.45 13.38 1.87
CA ARG A 180 5.70 14.07 0.82
C ARG A 180 6.61 14.28 -0.38
#